data_AF-A0ABC8SJV1-F1
#
_entry.id   AF-A0ABC8SJV1-F1
#
_cell.length_a   1.000
_cell.length_b   1.000
_cell.length_c   1.000
_cell.angle_alpha   90.00
_cell.angle_beta   90.00
_cell.angle_gamma   90.00
#
_symmetry.space_group_name_H-M   'P 1'
#
loop_
_entity.id
_entity.type
_entity.pdbx_description
1 polymer ?
#
loop_
_entity_poly.entity_id
_entity_poly.type
_entity_poly.pdbx_seq_one_letter_code
_entity_poly.pdbx_strand_id
1 'polypeptide(L)'
;MAVYQTYVNAMNERIRNQFATSNPFDFKHISALSSIENFNDAGPSVVMASPGGLQSGLSRQLFDKWCSDKKNACVIPGYAVEGTLAKTITTEPKEVTLMNGLTVPLNMQVHYVSFSAHADYAQTSAFLEELMPSNIILVHGEANEMGRLKQKLISLFADGNTKIISPKNCQSVEMYFNSEKMAKTIGRLAEKTPEVGETVGGLLVKKGFTYQIMAPDDLHVFSQLSTANVTQRITIPYSGAFAVIKHRLKQIYESVECSTDEESGVPT
;
A
#
# COMPACT_ATOMS: atom_id res chain seq x y z
N MET A 1 9.80 -9.28 -25.35
CA MET A 1 8.63 -8.51 -25.82
C MET A 1 7.29 -9.21 -25.56
N ALA A 2 7.25 -10.54 -25.44
CA ALA A 2 6.00 -11.30 -25.21
C ALA A 2 5.11 -10.74 -24.07
N VAL A 3 5.69 -10.37 -22.93
CA VAL A 3 4.94 -9.78 -21.80
C VAL A 3 4.16 -8.53 -22.21
N TYR A 4 4.77 -7.61 -22.96
CA TYR A 4 4.09 -6.40 -23.44
C TYR A 4 2.92 -6.72 -24.37
N GLN A 5 3.04 -7.77 -25.18
CA GLN A 5 1.99 -8.22 -26.09
C GLN A 5 0.87 -8.99 -25.38
N THR A 6 1.18 -9.70 -24.28
CA THR A 6 0.17 -10.42 -23.49
C THR A 6 -0.69 -9.47 -22.65
N TYR A 7 -0.08 -8.45 -22.05
CA TYR A 7 -0.77 -7.54 -21.12
C TYR A 7 -1.27 -6.24 -21.78
N VAL A 8 -1.77 -6.32 -23.01
CA VAL A 8 -2.33 -5.18 -23.76
C VAL A 8 -3.50 -4.52 -23.03
N ASN A 9 -4.26 -5.29 -22.25
CA ASN A 9 -5.39 -4.76 -21.46
C ASN A 9 -4.96 -3.70 -20.44
N ALA A 10 -3.71 -3.74 -19.95
CA ALA A 10 -3.17 -2.76 -19.03
C ALA A 10 -2.67 -1.47 -19.72
N MET A 11 -2.68 -1.41 -21.05
CA MET A 11 -2.26 -0.23 -21.81
C MET A 11 -3.40 0.74 -22.04
N ASN A 12 -3.09 1.95 -22.51
CA ASN A 12 -4.10 2.95 -22.82
C ASN A 12 -4.99 2.54 -23.99
N GLU A 13 -6.13 3.22 -24.12
CA GLU A 13 -7.14 2.93 -25.17
C GLU A 13 -6.56 3.00 -26.58
N ARG A 14 -5.64 3.95 -26.83
CA ARG A 14 -4.99 4.09 -28.14
C ARG A 14 -4.28 2.80 -28.56
N ILE A 15 -3.46 2.21 -27.69
CA ILE A 15 -2.74 0.98 -27.99
C ILE A 15 -3.70 -0.20 -28.08
N ARG A 16 -4.69 -0.30 -27.20
CA ARG A 16 -5.71 -1.36 -27.26
C ARG A 16 -6.47 -1.36 -28.59
N ASN A 17 -6.88 -0.18 -29.07
CA ASN A 17 -7.57 -0.03 -30.35
C ASN A 17 -6.64 -0.30 -31.53
N GLN A 18 -5.39 0.19 -31.47
CA GLN A 18 -4.41 -0.05 -32.52
C GLN A 18 -4.10 -1.55 -32.66
N PHE A 19 -4.04 -2.30 -31.56
CA PHE A 19 -3.75 -3.73 -31.56
C PHE A 19 -4.78 -4.55 -32.35
N ALA A 20 -6.03 -4.08 -32.47
CA ALA A 20 -7.06 -4.72 -33.30
C ALA A 20 -6.74 -4.64 -34.81
N THR A 21 -5.97 -3.63 -35.22
CA THR A 21 -5.57 -3.42 -36.63
C THR A 21 -4.13 -3.88 -36.89
N SER A 22 -3.21 -3.60 -35.97
CA SER A 22 -1.79 -3.90 -36.10
C SER A 22 -1.10 -3.93 -34.74
N ASN A 23 -0.24 -4.91 -34.50
CA ASN A 23 0.53 -4.98 -33.25
C ASN A 23 1.68 -3.96 -33.25
N PRO A 24 1.67 -2.92 -32.38
CA PRO A 24 2.72 -1.90 -32.35
C PRO A 24 4.05 -2.41 -31.77
N PHE A 25 4.06 -3.58 -31.13
CA PHE A 25 5.26 -4.23 -30.60
C PHE A 25 5.91 -5.21 -31.59
N ASP A 26 5.32 -5.36 -32.78
CA ASP A 26 5.93 -6.06 -33.90
C ASP A 26 6.71 -5.05 -34.75
N PHE A 27 7.98 -4.84 -34.39
CA PHE A 27 8.78 -3.76 -34.95
C PHE A 27 9.34 -4.11 -36.33
N LYS A 28 9.08 -3.26 -37.33
CA LYS A 28 9.58 -3.45 -38.71
C LYS A 28 11.05 -3.09 -38.91
N HIS A 29 11.57 -2.17 -38.10
CA HIS A 29 12.91 -1.58 -38.26
C HIS A 29 13.79 -1.73 -37.02
N ILE A 30 13.35 -2.53 -36.03
CA ILE A 30 14.10 -2.76 -34.79
C ILE A 30 14.37 -4.25 -34.70
N SER A 31 15.65 -4.61 -34.70
CA SER A 31 16.12 -5.98 -34.51
C SER A 31 16.69 -6.16 -33.11
N ALA A 32 16.41 -7.31 -32.48
CA ALA A 32 17.02 -7.63 -31.20
C ALA A 32 18.51 -7.96 -31.36
N LEU A 33 19.34 -7.41 -30.49
CA LEU A 33 20.77 -7.72 -30.41
C LEU A 33 21.04 -8.53 -29.14
N SER A 34 21.45 -9.79 -29.30
CA SER A 34 21.67 -10.71 -28.18
C SER A 34 23.06 -10.58 -27.53
N SER A 35 24.08 -10.25 -28.32
CA SER A 35 25.47 -10.08 -27.89
C SER A 35 26.17 -9.08 -28.77
N ILE A 36 27.21 -8.43 -28.24
CA ILE A 36 28.07 -7.51 -28.99
C ILE A 36 28.85 -8.21 -30.11
N GLU A 37 29.04 -9.53 -30.02
CA GLU A 37 29.72 -10.33 -31.06
C GLU A 37 28.89 -10.43 -32.34
N ASN A 38 27.56 -10.36 -32.21
CA ASN A 38 26.64 -10.37 -33.34
C ASN A 38 26.44 -8.98 -33.95
N PHE A 39 27.14 -7.97 -33.43
CA PHE A 39 27.04 -6.59 -33.88
C PHE A 39 28.20 -6.25 -34.80
N ASN A 40 27.90 -6.03 -36.08
CA ASN A 40 28.86 -5.49 -37.03
C ASN A 40 28.84 -3.95 -36.93
N ASP A 41 29.86 -3.38 -36.28
CA ASP A 41 30.01 -1.94 -36.06
C ASP A 41 30.53 -1.23 -37.31
N ALA A 42 29.71 -1.23 -38.37
CA ALA A 42 30.03 -0.65 -39.66
C ALA A 42 29.00 0.43 -40.05
N GLY A 43 29.43 1.70 -40.01
CA GLY A 43 28.60 2.84 -40.39
C GLY A 43 27.68 3.34 -39.27
N PRO A 44 26.80 4.32 -39.57
CA PRO A 44 25.91 4.90 -38.56
C PRO A 44 24.88 3.89 -38.07
N SER A 45 24.74 3.76 -36.75
CA SER A 45 23.77 2.86 -36.12
C SER A 45 23.18 3.47 -34.85
N VAL A 46 22.04 2.95 -34.41
CA VAL A 46 21.40 3.32 -33.14
C VAL A 46 21.21 2.05 -32.33
N VAL A 47 21.83 1.98 -31.15
CA VAL A 47 21.74 0.82 -30.27
C VAL A 47 21.15 1.23 -28.93
N MET A 48 20.01 0.62 -28.59
CA MET A 48 19.41 0.73 -27.26
C MET A 48 19.89 -0.43 -26.41
N ALA A 49 20.67 -0.14 -25.36
CA ALA A 49 21.29 -1.17 -24.53
C ALA A 49 21.03 -0.93 -23.03
N SER A 50 20.94 -2.02 -22.29
CA SER A 50 20.83 -2.03 -20.83
C SER A 50 22.16 -2.41 -20.16
N PRO A 51 22.38 -2.01 -18.89
CA PRO A 51 21.56 -1.15 -18.03
C PRO A 51 21.73 0.36 -18.31
N GLY A 52 20.73 1.16 -17.97
CA GLY A 52 20.76 2.62 -18.21
C GLY A 52 21.82 3.39 -17.41
N GLY A 53 22.30 2.84 -16.29
CA GLY A 53 23.33 3.47 -15.44
C GLY A 53 24.78 3.32 -15.95
N LEU A 54 25.00 2.63 -17.08
CA LEU A 54 26.31 2.36 -17.69
C LEU A 54 27.34 1.71 -16.73
N GLN A 55 26.87 0.97 -15.73
CA GLN A 55 27.76 0.32 -14.76
C GLN A 55 28.47 -0.91 -15.32
N SER A 56 27.76 -1.68 -16.13
CA SER A 56 28.21 -2.99 -16.63
C SER A 56 27.41 -3.36 -17.89
N GLY A 57 27.58 -4.58 -18.40
CA GLY A 57 26.77 -5.13 -19.48
C GLY A 57 27.00 -4.47 -20.84
N LEU A 58 26.05 -4.67 -21.75
CA LEU A 58 26.18 -4.28 -23.14
C LEU A 58 26.25 -2.75 -23.32
N SER A 59 25.48 -1.99 -22.53
CA SER A 59 25.51 -0.52 -22.60
C SER A 59 26.89 0.04 -22.23
N ARG A 60 27.54 -0.52 -21.21
CA ARG A 60 28.90 -0.13 -20.82
C ARG A 60 29.94 -0.56 -21.86
N GLN A 61 29.84 -1.77 -22.40
CA GLN A 61 30.77 -2.25 -23.43
C GLN A 61 30.73 -1.38 -24.70
N LEU A 62 29.53 -0.96 -25.13
CA LEU A 62 29.38 -0.06 -26.27
C LEU A 62 29.90 1.34 -25.94
N PHE A 63 29.59 1.86 -24.75
CA PHE A 63 30.11 3.15 -24.30
C PHE A 63 31.66 3.17 -24.30
N ASP A 64 32.30 2.15 -23.72
CA ASP A 64 33.76 2.05 -23.64
C ASP A 64 34.40 2.03 -25.04
N LYS A 65 33.74 1.42 -26.04
CA LYS A 65 34.20 1.41 -27.44
C LYS A 65 34.01 2.76 -28.14
N TRP A 66 32.96 3.51 -27.81
CA TRP A 66 32.52 4.66 -28.60
C TRP A 66 32.88 6.02 -28.00
N CYS A 67 33.20 6.09 -26.70
CA CYS A 67 33.36 7.34 -25.95
C CYS A 67 34.45 8.28 -26.45
N SER A 68 35.51 7.74 -27.06
CA SER A 68 36.65 8.51 -27.57
C SER A 68 36.41 9.18 -28.93
N ASP A 69 35.35 8.82 -29.67
CA ASP A 69 35.05 9.40 -30.98
C ASP A 69 33.96 10.48 -30.88
N LYS A 70 34.29 11.69 -31.33
CA LYS A 70 33.42 12.86 -31.36
C LYS A 70 32.21 12.75 -32.31
N LYS A 71 32.23 11.78 -33.23
CA LYS A 71 31.09 11.51 -34.13
C LYS A 71 29.96 10.75 -33.42
N ASN A 72 30.25 10.15 -32.27
CA ASN A 72 29.30 9.36 -31.51
C ASN A 72 28.53 10.24 -30.51
N ALA A 73 27.35 9.75 -30.12
CA ALA A 73 26.52 10.39 -29.11
C ALA A 73 25.91 9.35 -28.15
N CYS A 74 25.88 9.68 -26.87
CA CYS A 74 25.24 8.90 -25.82
C CYS A 74 24.00 9.67 -25.37
N VAL A 75 22.82 9.06 -25.51
CA VAL A 75 21.56 9.65 -25.05
C VAL A 75 21.13 8.93 -23.79
N ILE A 76 20.97 9.67 -22.70
CA ILE A 76 20.45 9.17 -21.42
C ILE A 76 18.96 9.53 -21.34
N PRO A 77 18.05 8.54 -21.48
CA PRO A 77 16.62 8.80 -21.62
C PRO A 77 15.87 8.96 -20.29
N GLY A 78 16.55 8.89 -19.14
CA GLY A 78 15.87 8.88 -17.84
C GLY A 78 16.81 9.20 -16.69
N TYR A 79 16.25 9.25 -15.48
CA TYR A 79 16.98 9.67 -14.28
C TYR A 79 18.20 8.78 -14.02
N ALA A 80 19.38 9.41 -14.00
CA ALA A 80 20.63 8.75 -13.62
C ALA A 80 20.87 8.89 -12.11
N VAL A 81 20.97 7.75 -11.43
CA VAL A 81 21.20 7.70 -9.98
C VAL A 81 22.61 8.20 -9.64
N GLU A 82 22.73 8.91 -8.52
CA GLU A 82 24.03 9.36 -8.00
C GLU A 82 25.01 8.19 -7.80
N GLY A 83 26.28 8.45 -8.09
CA GLY A 83 27.34 7.43 -8.10
C GLY A 83 27.35 6.53 -9.34
N THR A 84 26.44 6.71 -10.30
CA THR A 84 26.49 5.98 -11.57
C THR A 84 27.32 6.67 -12.65
N LEU A 85 27.92 5.92 -13.58
CA LEU A 85 28.66 6.47 -14.71
C LEU A 85 27.76 7.36 -15.57
N ALA A 86 26.51 6.95 -15.81
CA ALA A 86 25.53 7.78 -16.52
C ALA A 86 25.38 9.17 -15.86
N LYS A 87 25.36 9.25 -14.52
CA LYS A 87 25.30 10.52 -13.80
C LYS A 87 26.60 11.32 -13.95
N THR A 88 27.75 10.66 -13.84
CA THR A 88 29.07 11.30 -13.99
C THR A 88 29.26 11.91 -15.38
N ILE A 89 28.90 11.21 -16.46
CA ILE A 89 29.10 11.72 -17.82
C ILE A 89 28.15 12.87 -18.17
N THR A 90 27.06 13.03 -17.42
CA THR A 90 26.13 14.16 -17.59
C THR A 90 26.79 15.50 -17.23
N THR A 91 27.86 15.49 -16.42
CA THR A 91 28.65 16.71 -16.14
C THR A 91 29.76 16.96 -17.17
N GLU A 92 29.80 16.18 -18.26
CA GLU A 92 30.78 16.27 -19.35
C GLU A 92 32.25 16.36 -18.88
N PRO A 93 32.74 15.36 -18.11
CA PRO A 93 34.13 15.33 -17.72
C PRO A 93 35.04 15.19 -18.95
N LYS A 94 36.27 15.73 -18.89
CA LYS A 94 37.24 15.60 -19.99
C LYS A 94 37.68 14.16 -20.25
N GLU A 95 37.68 13.35 -19.20
CA GLU A 95 38.14 11.96 -19.23
C GLU A 95 37.18 11.06 -18.47
N VAL A 96 37.16 9.79 -18.85
CA VAL A 96 36.32 8.74 -18.24
C VAL A 96 37.14 7.46 -18.05
N THR A 97 36.88 6.74 -16.95
CA THR A 97 37.53 5.46 -16.67
C THR A 97 36.71 4.30 -17.23
N LEU A 98 37.34 3.49 -18.07
CA LEU A 98 36.79 2.29 -18.69
C LEU A 98 36.73 1.12 -17.70
N MET A 99 36.01 0.04 -18.05
CA MET A 99 35.91 -1.14 -17.18
C MET A 99 37.26 -1.81 -16.90
N ASN A 100 38.23 -1.69 -17.82
CA ASN A 100 39.58 -2.24 -17.65
C ASN A 100 40.50 -1.36 -16.78
N GLY A 101 39.98 -0.25 -16.23
CA GLY A 101 40.73 0.68 -15.39
C GLY A 101 41.54 1.73 -16.15
N LEU A 102 41.52 1.71 -17.49
CA LEU A 102 42.18 2.75 -18.29
C LEU A 102 41.32 4.02 -18.33
N THR A 103 41.99 5.16 -18.31
CA THR A 103 41.35 6.47 -18.47
C THR A 103 41.51 6.92 -19.92
N VAL A 104 40.40 7.34 -20.54
CA VAL A 104 40.36 7.79 -21.95
C VAL A 104 39.62 9.13 -22.06
N PRO A 105 39.88 9.94 -23.10
CA PRO A 105 39.15 11.19 -23.31
C PRO A 105 37.68 10.92 -23.66
N LEU A 106 36.78 11.67 -23.04
CA LEU A 106 35.36 11.67 -23.39
C LEU A 106 35.11 12.72 -24.49
N ASN A 107 35.12 12.28 -25.74
CA ASN A 107 34.90 13.17 -26.89
C ASN A 107 33.49 13.06 -27.49
N MET A 108 32.80 11.95 -27.21
CA MET A 108 31.42 11.76 -27.68
C MET A 108 30.47 12.79 -27.05
N GLN A 109 29.40 13.13 -27.76
CA GLN A 109 28.37 14.02 -27.20
C GLN A 109 27.52 13.27 -26.17
N VAL A 110 27.18 13.92 -25.06
CA VAL A 110 26.28 13.34 -24.05
C VAL A 110 25.01 14.18 -23.99
N HIS A 111 23.86 13.56 -24.26
CA HIS A 111 22.56 14.22 -24.24
C HIS A 111 21.69 13.63 -23.15
N TYR A 112 21.17 14.48 -22.26
CA TYR A 112 20.17 14.08 -21.28
C TYR A 112 18.78 14.49 -21.77
N VAL A 113 17.93 13.50 -22.09
CA VAL A 113 16.56 13.72 -22.56
C VAL A 113 15.62 12.93 -21.67
N SER A 114 14.92 13.60 -20.74
CA SER A 114 14.08 12.91 -19.78
C SER A 114 12.78 12.39 -20.41
N PHE A 115 12.68 11.07 -20.57
CA PHE A 115 11.43 10.34 -20.78
C PHE A 115 10.91 9.73 -19.47
N SER A 116 11.10 10.45 -18.36
CA SER A 116 10.56 10.05 -17.07
C SER A 116 9.03 10.06 -17.10
N ALA A 117 8.41 8.91 -16.86
CA ALA A 117 6.97 8.81 -16.62
C ALA A 117 6.59 9.26 -15.19
N HIS A 118 7.26 10.30 -14.68
CA HIS A 118 6.97 10.90 -13.39
C HIS A 118 6.05 12.11 -13.58
N ALA A 119 5.16 12.32 -12.61
CA ALA A 119 4.32 13.50 -12.58
C ALA A 119 5.17 14.76 -12.32
N ASP A 120 4.84 15.84 -13.01
CA ASP A 120 5.40 17.15 -12.70
C ASP A 120 4.67 17.82 -11.51
N TYR A 121 5.10 19.02 -11.16
CA TYR A 121 4.47 19.76 -10.06
C TYR A 121 2.99 20.06 -10.33
N ALA A 122 2.63 20.46 -11.55
CA ALA A 122 1.26 20.86 -11.88
C ALA A 122 0.29 19.67 -11.84
N GLN A 123 0.73 18.52 -12.33
CA GLN A 123 -0.01 17.26 -12.26
C GLN A 123 -0.14 16.78 -10.81
N THR A 124 0.93 16.87 -10.03
CA THR A 124 0.91 16.45 -8.61
C THR A 124 0.03 17.36 -7.77
N SER A 125 0.08 18.69 -7.98
CA SER A 125 -0.76 19.63 -7.25
C SER A 125 -2.23 19.46 -7.60
N ALA A 126 -2.57 19.34 -8.89
CA ALA A 126 -3.95 19.11 -9.33
C ALA A 126 -4.53 17.82 -8.74
N PHE A 127 -3.75 16.73 -8.71
CA PHE A 127 -4.15 15.47 -8.09
C PHE A 127 -4.44 15.60 -6.58
N LEU A 128 -3.63 16.39 -5.87
CA LEU A 128 -3.82 16.61 -4.44
C LEU A 128 -5.00 17.55 -4.14
N GLU A 129 -5.22 18.57 -4.98
CA GLU A 129 -6.36 19.48 -4.90
C GLU A 129 -7.68 18.75 -5.14
N GLU A 130 -7.71 17.76 -6.03
CA GLU A 130 -8.91 16.95 -6.28
C GLU A 130 -9.22 16.02 -5.09
N LEU A 131 -8.19 15.44 -4.47
CA LEU A 131 -8.37 14.49 -3.37
C LEU A 131 -8.60 15.14 -2.00
N MET A 132 -8.11 16.36 -1.79
CA MET A 132 -8.12 17.06 -0.50
C MET A 132 -7.76 16.17 0.71
N PRO A 133 -6.62 15.44 0.66
CA PRO A 133 -6.27 14.49 1.72
C PRO A 133 -5.91 15.21 3.03
N SER A 134 -6.26 14.62 4.17
CA SER A 134 -5.91 15.18 5.49
C SER A 134 -4.42 15.03 5.85
N ASN A 135 -3.73 14.04 5.27
CA ASN A 135 -2.31 13.80 5.48
C ASN A 135 -1.63 13.47 4.14
N ILE A 136 -0.52 14.13 3.84
CA ILE A 136 0.30 13.93 2.64
C ILE A 136 1.71 13.52 3.08
N ILE A 137 2.19 12.38 2.60
CA ILE A 137 3.53 11.87 2.93
C ILE A 137 4.35 11.80 1.64
N LEU A 138 5.39 12.65 1.57
CA LEU A 138 6.29 12.72 0.42
C LEU A 138 7.42 11.70 0.58
N VAL A 139 7.57 10.85 -0.45
CA VAL A 139 8.58 9.79 -0.54
C VAL A 139 9.11 9.71 -1.97
N HIS A 140 10.15 8.89 -2.20
CA HIS A 140 10.69 8.62 -3.53
C HIS A 140 11.06 9.88 -4.34
N GLY A 141 11.74 10.83 -3.70
CA GLY A 141 12.30 12.02 -4.35
C GLY A 141 13.67 12.37 -3.79
N GLU A 142 14.40 13.22 -4.51
CA GLU A 142 15.64 13.81 -4.01
C GLU A 142 15.32 14.77 -2.85
N ALA A 143 16.19 14.82 -1.82
CA ALA A 143 15.89 15.46 -0.55
C ALA A 143 15.59 16.97 -0.67
N ASN A 144 16.33 17.70 -1.51
CA ASN A 144 16.14 19.14 -1.72
C ASN A 144 14.87 19.42 -2.54
N GLU A 145 14.64 18.67 -3.61
CA GLU A 145 13.44 18.80 -4.44
C GLU A 145 12.16 18.41 -3.68
N MET A 146 12.22 17.37 -2.84
CA MET A 146 11.12 17.07 -1.91
C MET A 146 10.88 18.21 -0.92
N GLY A 147 11.93 18.86 -0.42
CA GLY A 147 11.83 20.04 0.44
C GLY A 147 11.12 21.21 -0.26
N ARG A 148 11.48 21.49 -1.52
CA ARG A 148 10.83 22.51 -2.36
C ARG A 148 9.36 22.18 -2.63
N LEU A 149 9.07 20.93 -2.98
CA LEU A 149 7.70 20.46 -3.19
C LEU A 149 6.87 20.61 -1.93
N LYS A 150 7.40 20.19 -0.78
CA LYS A 150 6.75 20.35 0.54
C LYS A 150 6.38 21.80 0.82
N GLN A 151 7.32 22.73 0.62
CA GLN A 151 7.07 24.16 0.86
C GLN A 151 5.93 24.69 -0.02
N LYS A 152 5.91 24.33 -1.30
CA LYS A 152 4.83 24.72 -2.23
C LYS A 152 3.48 24.11 -1.83
N LEU A 153 3.46 22.87 -1.39
CA LEU A 153 2.23 22.22 -0.94
C LEU A 153 1.71 22.84 0.37
N ILE A 154 2.59 23.25 1.29
CA ILE A 154 2.19 23.96 2.51
C ILE A 154 1.53 25.30 2.16
N SER A 155 2.06 26.05 1.20
CA SER A 155 1.42 27.29 0.76
C SER A 155 0.08 27.06 0.05
N LEU A 156 -0.05 25.94 -0.66
CA LEU A 156 -1.25 25.61 -1.43
C LEU A 156 -2.40 25.12 -0.52
N PHE A 157 -2.08 24.35 0.51
CA PHE A 157 -3.04 23.84 1.50
C PHE A 157 -3.08 24.66 2.79
N ALA A 158 -2.70 25.94 2.75
CA ALA A 158 -2.64 26.81 3.94
C ALA A 158 -3.98 26.94 4.67
N ASP A 159 -5.09 26.88 3.92
CA ASP A 159 -6.45 26.99 4.45
C ASP A 159 -7.00 25.64 5.00
N GLY A 160 -6.31 24.53 4.71
CA GLY A 160 -6.72 23.19 5.10
C GLY A 160 -5.96 22.68 6.33
N ASN A 161 -6.59 21.78 7.09
CA ASN A 161 -5.92 21.04 8.18
C ASN A 161 -5.08 19.87 7.63
N THR A 162 -4.42 20.05 6.48
CA THR A 162 -3.66 19.02 5.79
C THR A 162 -2.23 18.97 6.31
N LYS A 163 -1.82 17.83 6.87
CA LYS A 163 -0.47 17.63 7.38
C LYS A 163 0.45 17.10 6.28
N ILE A 164 1.52 17.85 5.96
CA ILE A 164 2.49 17.47 4.94
C ILE A 164 3.81 17.04 5.58
N ILE A 165 4.20 15.79 5.37
CA ILE A 165 5.33 15.13 6.03
C ILE A 165 6.28 14.58 4.95
N SER A 166 7.59 14.66 5.20
CA SER A 166 8.64 14.17 4.30
C SER A 166 9.65 13.39 5.14
N PRO A 167 9.33 12.15 5.55
CA PRO A 167 10.14 11.39 6.49
C PRO A 167 11.46 10.94 5.84
N LYS A 168 12.53 10.91 6.63
CA LYS A 168 13.80 10.28 6.24
C LYS A 168 13.70 8.76 6.37
N ASN A 169 14.65 8.04 5.76
CA ASN A 169 14.77 6.60 5.95
C ASN A 169 14.85 6.27 7.46
N CYS A 170 14.12 5.25 7.88
CA CYS A 170 13.97 4.82 9.28
C CYS A 170 13.28 5.83 10.21
N GLN A 171 12.68 6.91 9.70
CA GLN A 171 11.86 7.82 10.49
C GLN A 171 10.41 7.33 10.52
N SER A 172 9.92 7.02 11.71
CA SER A 172 8.51 6.68 11.93
C SER A 172 7.60 7.91 11.76
N VAL A 173 6.43 7.70 11.15
CA VAL A 173 5.37 8.70 11.05
C VAL A 173 4.18 8.20 11.87
N GLU A 174 3.87 8.90 12.96
CA GLU A 174 2.72 8.57 13.82
C GLU A 174 1.49 9.38 13.39
N MET A 175 0.36 8.69 13.27
CA MET A 175 -0.92 9.30 12.95
C MET A 175 -2.00 8.75 13.87
N TYR A 176 -2.81 9.66 14.40
CA TYR A 176 -3.88 9.34 15.32
C TYR A 176 -5.21 9.45 14.58
N PHE A 177 -5.94 8.33 14.53
CA PHE A 177 -7.26 8.26 13.92
C PHE A 177 -8.28 8.00 15.03
N ASN A 178 -9.05 9.03 15.36
CA ASN A 178 -10.19 8.87 16.25
C ASN A 178 -11.30 8.19 15.45
N SER A 179 -11.61 6.95 15.81
CA SER A 179 -12.74 6.21 15.24
C SER A 179 -13.81 6.04 16.29
N GLU A 180 -15.02 6.48 15.97
CA GLU A 180 -16.20 6.09 16.74
C GLU A 180 -16.44 4.60 16.52
N LYS A 181 -16.51 3.85 17.62
CA LYS A 181 -16.79 2.42 17.54
C LYS A 181 -18.28 2.23 17.35
N MET A 182 -18.67 1.89 16.13
CA MET A 182 -20.05 1.56 15.79
C MET A 182 -20.30 0.07 15.99
N ALA A 183 -21.25 -0.27 16.87
CA ALA A 183 -21.78 -1.62 17.01
C ALA A 183 -23.15 -1.72 16.34
N LYS A 184 -23.36 -2.78 15.55
CA LYS A 184 -24.65 -3.04 14.90
C LYS A 184 -25.46 -4.03 15.72
N THR A 185 -26.70 -3.70 16.04
CA THR A 185 -27.64 -4.66 16.63
C THR A 185 -28.11 -5.65 15.56
N ILE A 186 -28.14 -6.95 15.90
CA ILE A 186 -28.52 -8.04 14.99
C ILE A 186 -29.44 -9.02 15.74
N GLY A 187 -30.34 -9.66 15.00
CA GLY A 187 -31.26 -10.66 15.53
C GLY A 187 -32.46 -10.00 16.21
N ARG A 188 -32.98 -10.63 17.25
CA ARG A 188 -34.19 -10.16 17.98
C ARG A 188 -34.00 -8.77 18.60
N LEU A 189 -32.77 -8.47 19.03
CA LEU A 189 -32.39 -7.15 19.55
C LEU A 189 -32.49 -6.02 18.53
N ALA A 190 -32.64 -6.33 17.24
CA ALA A 190 -32.86 -5.35 16.18
C ALA A 190 -34.34 -5.18 15.80
N GLU A 191 -35.27 -5.97 16.36
CA GLU A 191 -36.70 -5.88 16.04
C GLU A 191 -37.35 -4.59 16.55
N LYS A 192 -36.92 -4.11 17.72
CA LYS A 192 -37.35 -2.84 18.30
C LYS A 192 -36.18 -1.86 18.30
N THR A 193 -36.35 -0.71 17.68
CA THR A 193 -35.40 0.40 17.80
C THR A 193 -35.46 0.98 19.21
N PRO A 194 -34.35 1.03 19.97
CA PRO A 194 -34.35 1.55 21.32
C PRO A 194 -34.58 3.06 21.34
N GLU A 195 -35.31 3.53 22.35
CA GLU A 195 -35.50 4.98 22.58
C GLU A 195 -34.28 5.61 23.27
N VAL A 196 -34.15 6.93 23.18
CA VAL A 196 -33.03 7.66 23.79
C VAL A 196 -33.07 7.50 25.31
N GLY A 197 -32.09 6.80 25.86
CA GLY A 197 -31.99 6.48 27.30
C GLY A 197 -32.45 5.07 27.68
N GLU A 198 -32.98 4.30 26.73
CA GLU A 198 -33.30 2.88 26.93
C GLU A 198 -32.00 2.06 26.98
N THR A 199 -31.86 1.23 28.02
CA THR A 199 -30.70 0.35 28.18
C THR A 199 -30.80 -0.84 27.24
N VAL A 200 -29.79 -1.02 26.38
CA VAL A 200 -29.68 -2.19 25.49
C VAL A 200 -28.75 -3.22 26.12
N GLY A 201 -29.31 -4.38 26.51
CA GLY A 201 -28.55 -5.51 27.05
C GLY A 201 -28.38 -6.62 26.02
N GLY A 202 -27.17 -7.12 25.83
CA GLY A 202 -26.89 -8.21 24.89
C GLY A 202 -25.42 -8.63 24.88
N LEU A 203 -25.09 -9.62 24.05
CA LEU A 203 -23.72 -10.05 23.82
C LEU A 203 -23.07 -9.18 22.73
N LEU A 204 -21.94 -8.55 23.07
CA LEU A 204 -21.11 -7.83 22.10
C LEU A 204 -20.07 -8.78 21.51
N VAL A 205 -20.21 -9.08 20.22
CA VAL A 205 -19.27 -9.90 19.46
C VAL A 205 -18.42 -9.01 18.57
N LYS A 206 -17.09 -9.15 18.66
CA LYS A 206 -16.12 -8.45 17.81
C LYS A 206 -15.55 -9.42 16.77
N LYS A 207 -15.77 -9.13 15.48
CA LYS A 207 -15.15 -9.84 14.36
C LYS A 207 -14.28 -8.86 13.56
N GLY A 208 -12.97 -8.94 13.74
CA GLY A 208 -12.03 -7.97 13.17
C GLY A 208 -12.31 -6.55 13.70
N PHE A 209 -12.69 -5.64 12.81
CA PHE A 209 -13.06 -4.25 13.14
C PHE A 209 -14.56 -4.02 13.31
N THR A 210 -15.38 -5.04 13.05
CA THR A 210 -16.84 -4.94 13.17
C THR A 210 -17.31 -5.36 14.55
N TYR A 211 -18.18 -4.55 15.13
CA TYR A 211 -18.83 -4.81 16.41
C TYR A 211 -20.30 -5.13 16.18
N GLN A 212 -20.79 -6.20 16.79
CA GLN A 212 -22.18 -6.64 16.67
C GLN A 212 -22.75 -6.90 18.06
N ILE A 213 -23.94 -6.38 18.34
CA ILE A 213 -24.69 -6.65 19.57
C ILE A 213 -25.84 -7.59 19.20
N MET A 214 -25.98 -8.70 19.91
CA MET A 214 -27.01 -9.70 19.64
C MET A 214 -27.54 -10.33 20.93
N ALA A 215 -28.67 -11.01 20.84
CA ALA A 215 -29.22 -11.75 21.97
C ALA A 215 -28.36 -13.00 22.22
N PRO A 216 -28.27 -13.51 23.46
CA PRO A 216 -27.58 -14.77 23.75
C PRO A 216 -28.05 -15.92 22.87
N ASP A 217 -29.36 -15.98 22.62
CA ASP A 217 -29.98 -17.01 21.78
C ASP A 217 -29.52 -16.92 20.31
N ASP A 218 -29.26 -15.72 19.80
CA ASP A 218 -28.91 -15.49 18.40
C ASP A 218 -27.42 -15.77 18.10
N LEU A 219 -26.62 -16.07 19.12
CA LEU A 219 -25.17 -16.26 19.00
C LEU A 219 -24.80 -17.38 18.03
N HIS A 220 -25.52 -18.50 18.07
CA HIS A 220 -25.27 -19.66 17.21
C HIS A 220 -25.71 -19.44 15.75
N VAL A 221 -26.58 -18.45 15.51
CA VAL A 221 -27.10 -18.13 14.17
C VAL A 221 -26.13 -17.21 13.43
N PHE A 222 -25.60 -16.21 14.13
CA PHE A 222 -24.77 -15.16 13.52
C PHE A 222 -23.27 -15.31 13.78
N SER A 223 -22.85 -16.27 14.61
CA SER A 223 -21.46 -16.55 14.89
C SER A 223 -21.16 -18.05 14.82
N GLN A 224 -19.87 -18.40 14.69
CA GLN A 224 -19.40 -19.78 14.76
C GLN A 224 -19.19 -20.24 16.23
N LEU A 225 -19.58 -19.43 17.21
CA LEU A 225 -19.41 -19.74 18.61
C LEU A 225 -20.54 -20.65 19.08
N SER A 226 -20.16 -21.78 19.65
CA SER A 226 -21.07 -22.70 20.32
C SER A 226 -21.28 -22.27 21.78
N THR A 227 -22.52 -22.18 22.21
CA THR A 227 -22.87 -22.00 23.63
C THR A 227 -22.79 -23.34 24.35
N ALA A 228 -22.14 -23.38 25.52
CA ALA A 228 -22.13 -24.54 26.41
C ALA A 228 -22.69 -24.13 27.77
N ASN A 229 -23.68 -24.87 28.25
CA ASN A 229 -24.25 -24.68 29.59
C ASN A 229 -23.60 -25.66 30.56
N VAL A 230 -23.05 -25.15 31.66
CA VAL A 230 -22.48 -25.98 32.73
C VAL A 230 -23.43 -25.94 33.92
N THR A 231 -24.05 -27.07 34.23
CA THR A 231 -24.92 -27.22 35.39
C THR A 231 -24.13 -27.83 36.54
N GLN A 232 -24.04 -27.12 37.67
CA GLN A 232 -23.44 -27.64 38.89
C GLN A 232 -24.53 -27.79 39.95
N ARG A 233 -24.72 -29.01 40.46
CA ARG A 233 -25.61 -29.29 41.59
C ARG A 233 -24.79 -29.37 42.86
N ILE A 234 -25.15 -28.56 43.86
CA ILE A 234 -24.51 -28.57 45.18
C ILE A 234 -25.61 -28.83 46.21
N THR A 235 -25.40 -29.83 47.06
CA THR A 235 -26.29 -30.11 48.19
C THR A 235 -25.64 -29.54 49.44
N ILE A 236 -26.29 -28.57 50.09
CA ILE A 236 -25.79 -27.92 51.29
C ILE A 236 -26.74 -28.26 52.44
N PRO A 237 -26.28 -28.89 53.54
CA PRO A 237 -27.11 -29.09 54.71
C PRO A 237 -27.44 -27.73 55.34
N TYR A 238 -28.73 -27.43 55.50
CA TYR A 238 -29.21 -26.18 56.07
C TYR A 238 -30.32 -26.45 57.09
N SER A 239 -30.21 -25.83 58.26
CA SER A 239 -31.10 -26.05 59.40
C SER A 239 -32.04 -24.87 59.70
N GLY A 240 -32.00 -23.81 58.89
CA GLY A 240 -32.86 -22.62 59.03
C GLY A 240 -34.12 -22.68 58.16
N ALA A 241 -34.99 -21.66 58.30
CA ALA A 241 -36.17 -21.53 57.47
C ALA A 241 -35.82 -21.23 56.00
N PHE A 242 -36.47 -21.91 55.06
CA PHE A 242 -36.21 -21.78 53.61
C PHE A 242 -36.32 -20.33 53.09
N ALA A 243 -37.23 -19.53 53.66
CA ALA A 243 -37.37 -18.13 53.30
C ALA A 243 -36.09 -17.30 53.56
N VAL A 244 -35.32 -17.65 54.60
CA VAL A 244 -34.08 -16.95 54.97
C VAL A 244 -32.98 -17.24 53.96
N ILE A 245 -32.79 -18.51 53.58
CA ILE A 245 -31.77 -18.87 52.58
C ILE A 245 -32.11 -18.29 51.21
N LYS A 246 -33.39 -18.32 50.81
CA LYS A 246 -33.87 -17.68 49.57
C LYS A 246 -33.57 -16.19 49.55
N HIS A 247 -33.84 -15.47 50.65
CA HIS A 247 -33.56 -14.04 50.74
C HIS A 247 -32.06 -13.75 50.65
N ARG A 248 -31.22 -14.55 51.33
CA ARG A 248 -29.76 -14.42 51.27
C ARG A 248 -29.21 -14.70 49.87
N LEU A 249 -29.71 -15.73 49.19
CA LEU A 249 -29.29 -16.03 47.82
C LEU A 249 -29.68 -14.90 46.86
N LYS A 250 -30.88 -14.32 47.00
CA LYS A 250 -31.31 -13.16 46.20
C LYS A 250 -30.50 -11.89 46.44
N GLN A 251 -29.80 -11.78 47.57
CA GLN A 251 -28.87 -10.67 47.83
C GLN A 251 -27.52 -10.87 47.11
N ILE A 252 -27.16 -12.11 46.81
CA ILE A 252 -25.85 -12.47 46.24
C ILE A 252 -25.95 -12.72 44.73
N TYR A 253 -27.06 -13.31 44.27
CA TYR A 253 -27.28 -13.72 42.89
C TYR A 253 -28.52 -13.04 42.30
N GLU A 254 -28.42 -12.65 41.04
CA GLU A 254 -29.44 -11.88 40.33
C GLU A 254 -30.67 -12.74 39.93
N SER A 255 -30.45 -14.02 39.62
CA SER A 255 -31.46 -14.91 39.02
C SER A 255 -31.80 -16.11 39.89
N VAL A 256 -32.25 -15.87 41.14
CA VAL A 256 -32.63 -16.95 42.06
C VAL A 256 -34.10 -17.36 41.86
N GLU A 257 -34.28 -18.54 41.27
CA GLU A 257 -35.57 -19.22 41.13
C GLU A 257 -35.72 -20.31 42.20
N CYS A 258 -36.97 -20.64 42.54
CA CYS A 258 -37.26 -21.77 43.43
C CYS A 258 -37.98 -22.83 42.64
N SER A 259 -37.50 -24.06 42.73
CA SER A 259 -38.23 -25.23 42.23
C SER A 259 -38.93 -25.94 43.38
N THR A 260 -39.96 -26.71 43.06
CA THR A 260 -40.54 -27.68 44.00
C THR A 260 -40.14 -29.06 43.53
N ASP A 261 -39.65 -29.88 44.44
CA ASP A 261 -39.34 -31.28 44.13
C ASP A 261 -40.66 -32.06 43.99
N GLU A 262 -40.96 -32.53 42.77
CA GLU A 262 -42.28 -33.08 42.41
C GLU A 262 -42.66 -34.33 43.25
N GLU A 263 -41.68 -35.06 43.79
CA GLU A 263 -41.91 -36.25 44.62
C GLU A 263 -42.15 -35.95 46.11
N SER A 264 -41.62 -34.84 46.65
CA SER A 264 -41.62 -34.58 48.10
C SER A 264 -42.43 -33.34 48.50
N GLY A 265 -42.80 -32.48 47.55
CA GLY A 265 -43.49 -31.21 47.83
C GLY A 265 -42.65 -30.21 48.62
N VAL A 266 -41.36 -30.50 48.83
CA VAL A 266 -40.43 -29.63 49.57
C VAL A 266 -39.81 -28.62 48.57
N PRO A 267 -39.74 -27.33 48.93
CA PRO A 267 -39.06 -26.32 48.12
C PRO A 267 -37.56 -26.64 47.97
N THR A 268 -37.05 -26.61 46.75
CA THR A 268 -35.64 -26.80 46.38
C THR A 268 -35.02 -25.54 45.79
#